data_AF-A0A2E9TXD6-F1
#
_entry.id   AF-A0A2E9TXD6-F1
#
_cell.length_a   1.000
_cell.length_b   1.000
_cell.length_c   1.000
_cell.angle_alpha   90.00
_cell.angle_beta   90.00
_cell.angle_gamma   90.00
#
_symmetry.space_group_name_H-M   'P 1'
#
loop_
_entity.id
_entity.type
_entity.pdbx_description
1 polymer ?
#
loop_
_entity_poly.entity_id
_entity_poly.type
_entity_poly.pdbx_seq_one_letter_code
_entity_poly.pdbx_strand_id
1 'polypeptide(L)'
;MPFLRLPSLYGFVAVLIFVIMTYKSVQDSNTTEAALWAITAVAYFLRNIPKFFIFGFINVFAFLLLVVGTVGLILVYTDII
;
A
#
# COMPACT_ATOMS: atom_id res chain seq x y z
N MET A 1 9.53 24.59 10.30
CA MET A 1 9.86 24.93 8.89
C MET A 1 9.08 23.98 8.00
N PRO A 2 8.56 24.38 6.82
CA PRO A 2 7.86 23.46 5.94
C PRO A 2 8.92 22.60 5.24
N PHE A 3 9.41 21.61 5.96
CA PHE A 3 10.32 20.63 5.41
C PHE A 3 9.47 19.74 4.48
N LEU A 4 9.64 19.91 3.18
CA LEU A 4 9.33 18.87 2.21
C LEU A 4 10.11 17.64 2.66
N ARG A 5 9.45 16.73 3.38
CA ARG A 5 10.05 15.47 3.78
C ARG A 5 10.33 14.73 2.48
N LEU A 6 11.60 14.66 2.10
CA LEU A 6 12.03 13.90 0.92
C LEU A 6 11.45 12.49 1.06
N PRO A 7 10.74 11.99 0.04
CA PRO A 7 10.18 10.65 0.07
C PRO A 7 11.32 9.65 0.32
N SER A 8 11.09 8.70 1.23
CA SER A 8 12.11 7.71 1.56
C SER A 8 12.30 6.76 0.38
N LEU A 9 13.56 6.51 -0.02
CA LEU A 9 13.89 5.54 -1.07
C LEU A 9 13.29 4.16 -0.74
N TYR A 10 13.38 3.74 0.53
CA TYR A 10 12.80 2.50 1.03
C TYR A 10 11.28 2.43 0.85
N GLY A 11 10.57 3.54 1.10
CA GLY A 11 9.13 3.61 0.90
C GLY A 11 8.73 3.46 -0.58
N PHE A 12 9.55 4.01 -1.49
CA PHE A 12 9.33 3.86 -2.93
C PHE A 12 9.61 2.43 -3.41
N VAL A 13 10.69 1.81 -2.96
CA VAL A 13 11.02 0.41 -3.26
C VAL A 13 9.91 -0.54 -2.77
N ALA A 14 9.36 -0.30 -1.58
CA ALA A 14 8.24 -1.09 -1.06
C ALA A 14 6.99 -1.00 -1.94
N VAL A 15 6.63 0.21 -2.42
CA VAL A 15 5.50 0.39 -3.36
C VAL A 15 5.74 -0.39 -4.64
N LEU A 16 6.95 -0.36 -5.20
CA LEU A 16 7.28 -1.12 -6.41
C LEU A 16 7.09 -2.63 -6.21
N ILE A 17 7.50 -3.16 -5.05
CA ILE A 17 7.30 -4.58 -4.73
C ILE A 17 5.80 -4.91 -4.70
N PHE A 18 4.96 -4.09 -4.07
CA PHE A 18 3.52 -4.32 -4.03
C PHE A 18 2.85 -4.22 -5.40
N VAL A 19 3.33 -3.32 -6.27
CA VAL A 19 2.87 -3.23 -7.66
C VAL A 19 3.26 -4.49 -8.46
N ILE A 20 4.47 -5.01 -8.27
CA ILE A 20 4.92 -6.25 -8.90
C ILE A 20 4.06 -7.43 -8.43
N MET A 21 3.77 -7.53 -7.12
CA MET A 21 2.89 -8.57 -6.58
C MET A 21 1.47 -8.47 -7.12
N THR A 22 0.94 -7.24 -7.26
CA THR A 22 -0.35 -6.99 -7.89
C THR A 22 -0.36 -7.54 -9.32
N TYR A 23 0.65 -7.18 -10.12
CA TYR A 23 0.77 -7.61 -11.50
C TYR A 23 0.86 -9.14 -11.63
N LYS A 24 1.66 -9.77 -10.76
CA LYS A 24 1.77 -11.23 -10.71
C LYS A 24 0.42 -11.88 -10.38
N SER A 25 -0.28 -11.38 -9.36
CA SER A 25 -1.59 -11.92 -8.96
C SER A 25 -2.64 -11.79 -10.07
N VAL A 26 -2.58 -10.71 -10.86
CA VAL A 26 -3.45 -10.55 -12.04
C VAL A 26 -3.12 -11.58 -13.12
N GLN A 27 -1.83 -11.89 -13.36
CA GLN A 27 -1.46 -12.97 -14.29
C GLN A 27 -1.95 -14.34 -13.81
N ASP A 28 -1.85 -14.60 -12.51
CA ASP A 28 -2.31 -15.84 -11.89
C ASP A 28 -3.85 -15.92 -11.77
N SER A 29 -4.58 -14.95 -12.35
CA SER A 29 -6.05 -14.84 -12.29
C SER A 29 -6.64 -14.76 -10.87
N ASN A 30 -5.80 -14.46 -9.88
CA ASN A 30 -6.22 -14.29 -8.48
C ASN A 30 -6.63 -12.83 -8.23
N THR A 31 -7.87 -12.52 -8.55
CA THR A 31 -8.42 -11.16 -8.50
C THR A 31 -8.48 -10.60 -7.08
N THR A 32 -8.76 -11.44 -6.08
CA THR A 32 -8.81 -11.04 -4.67
C THR A 32 -7.42 -10.65 -4.17
N GLU A 33 -6.42 -11.49 -4.43
CA GLU A 33 -5.04 -11.22 -4.03
C GLU A 33 -4.48 -9.98 -4.75
N ALA A 34 -4.78 -9.83 -6.05
CA ALA A 34 -4.41 -8.65 -6.82
C ALA A 34 -4.99 -7.36 -6.23
N ALA A 35 -6.27 -7.35 -5.86
CA ALA A 35 -6.90 -6.18 -5.26
C ALA A 35 -6.25 -5.80 -3.92
N LEU A 36 -5.88 -6.79 -3.10
CA LEU A 36 -5.24 -6.56 -1.81
C LEU A 36 -3.79 -6.04 -1.95
N TRP A 37 -3.02 -6.57 -2.89
CA TRP A 37 -1.71 -6.02 -3.24
C TRP A 37 -1.81 -4.60 -3.82
N ALA A 38 -2.84 -4.30 -4.60
CA ALA A 38 -3.07 -2.96 -5.13
C ALA A 38 -3.41 -1.96 -4.01
N ILE A 39 -4.28 -2.36 -3.08
CA ILE A 39 -4.66 -1.55 -1.92
C ILE A 39 -3.43 -1.25 -1.04
N THR A 40 -2.59 -2.25 -0.77
CA THR A 40 -1.34 -2.05 -0.01
C THR A 40 -0.35 -1.15 -0.73
N ALA A 41 -0.21 -1.27 -2.07
CA ALA A 41 0.61 -0.37 -2.88
C ALA A 41 0.16 1.10 -2.75
N VAL A 42 -1.14 1.34 -2.92
CA VAL A 42 -1.74 2.69 -2.80
C VAL A 42 -1.58 3.25 -1.39
N ALA A 43 -1.79 2.41 -0.37
CA ALA A 43 -1.61 2.80 1.03
C ALA A 43 -0.17 3.26 1.32
N TYR A 44 0.83 2.47 0.89
CA TYR A 44 2.23 2.81 1.10
C TYR A 44 2.67 4.03 0.29
N PHE A 45 2.11 4.22 -0.90
CA PHE A 45 2.34 5.41 -1.71
C PHE A 45 1.81 6.66 -1.00
N LEU A 46 0.54 6.66 -0.57
CA LEU A 46 -0.09 7.78 0.16
C LEU A 46 0.61 8.11 1.48
N ARG A 47 1.26 7.13 2.11
CA ARG A 47 2.07 7.34 3.32
C ARG A 47 3.39 8.08 3.03
N ASN A 48 4.03 7.78 1.90
CA ASN A 48 5.40 8.24 1.59
C ASN A 48 5.47 9.45 0.66
N ILE A 49 4.36 9.88 0.05
CA ILE A 49 4.33 11.12 -0.75
C ILE A 49 4.71 12.34 0.12
N PRO A 50 5.54 13.27 -0.39
CA PRO A 50 5.85 14.53 0.29
C PRO A 50 4.56 15.33 0.53
N LYS A 51 4.23 15.55 1.81
CA LYS A 51 2.98 16.19 2.21
C LYS A 51 3.17 17.69 2.34
N PHE A 52 2.35 18.46 1.64
CA PHE A 52 2.14 19.86 2.00
C PHE A 52 1.34 19.90 3.32
N PHE A 53 1.76 20.81 4.20
CA PHE A 53 1.49 21.08 5.62
C PHE A 53 0.11 20.76 6.28
N ILE A 54 -0.89 20.18 5.60
CA ILE A 54 -2.29 20.11 6.06
C ILE A 54 -2.87 18.68 6.14
N PHE A 55 -2.20 17.65 5.62
CA PHE A 55 -2.85 16.33 5.41
C PHE A 55 -2.54 15.24 6.45
N GLY A 56 -2.75 15.54 7.75
CA GLY A 56 -2.74 14.51 8.81
C GLY A 56 -3.74 13.37 8.55
N PHE A 57 -4.91 13.71 7.99
CA PHE A 57 -5.96 12.75 7.62
C PHE A 57 -5.48 11.72 6.58
N ILE A 58 -4.67 12.11 5.60
CA ILE A 58 -4.15 11.18 4.59
C ILE A 58 -3.25 10.11 5.22
N ASN A 59 -2.54 10.41 6.32
CA ASN A 59 -1.79 9.38 7.04
C ASN A 59 -2.69 8.36 7.71
N VAL A 60 -3.79 8.80 8.34
CA VAL A 60 -4.76 7.89 8.98
C VAL A 60 -5.45 7.03 7.93
N PHE A 61 -5.85 7.62 6.81
CA PHE A 61 -6.45 6.90 5.69
C PHE A 61 -5.48 5.89 5.07
N ALA A 62 -4.23 6.30 4.82
CA ALA A 62 -3.19 5.39 4.35
C ALA A 62 -2.92 4.25 5.34
N PHE A 63 -2.97 4.53 6.65
CA PHE A 63 -2.83 3.52 7.68
C PHE A 63 -3.99 2.51 7.65
N LEU A 64 -5.24 2.97 7.54
CA LEU A 64 -6.41 2.09 7.43
C LEU A 64 -6.34 1.19 6.20
N LEU A 65 -5.99 1.74 5.03
CA LEU A 65 -5.80 0.94 3.82
C LEU A 65 -4.68 -0.09 3.98
N LEU A 66 -3.60 0.27 4.67
CA LEU A 66 -2.52 -0.66 4.99
C LEU A 66 -3.02 -1.82 5.86
N VAL A 67 -3.80 -1.53 6.90
CA VAL A 67 -4.39 -2.55 7.76
C VAL A 67 -5.31 -3.46 6.96
N VAL A 68 -6.22 -2.91 6.17
CA VAL A 68 -7.16 -3.69 5.35
C VAL A 68 -6.42 -4.59 4.35
N GLY A 69 -5.45 -4.04 3.62
CA GLY A 69 -4.69 -4.82 2.66
C GLY A 69 -3.83 -5.91 3.32
N THR A 70 -3.18 -5.61 4.45
CA THR A 70 -2.33 -6.60 5.14
C THR A 70 -3.17 -7.70 5.78
N VAL A 71 -4.25 -7.35 6.49
CA VAL A 71 -5.15 -8.33 7.09
C VAL A 71 -5.82 -9.17 6.01
N GLY A 72 -6.29 -8.56 4.93
CA GLY A 72 -6.86 -9.30 3.80
C GLY A 72 -5.87 -10.30 3.20
N LEU A 73 -4.61 -9.90 2.99
CA LEU A 73 -3.58 -10.83 2.49
C LEU A 73 -3.36 -12.00 3.45
N ILE A 74 -3.27 -11.74 4.76
CA ILE A 74 -3.13 -12.81 5.76
C ILE A 74 -4.29 -13.79 5.67
N LEU A 75 -5.52 -13.29 5.56
CA LEU A 75 -6.71 -14.12 5.49
C LEU A 75 -6.75 -14.98 4.21
N VAL A 76 -6.35 -14.42 3.07
CA VAL A 76 -6.24 -15.16 1.80
C VAL A 76 -5.16 -16.24 1.89
N TYR A 77 -3.99 -15.94 2.44
CA TYR A 77 -2.90 -16.93 2.57
C TYR A 77 -3.14 -17.98 3.65
N THR A 78 -4.08 -17.76 4.56
CA THR A 78 -4.48 -18.74 5.58
C THR A 78 -5.71 -19.55 5.15
N ASP A 79 -6.14 -19.43 3.90
CA ASP A 79 -7.31 -20.09 3.32
C ASP A 79 -8.60 -19.87 4.14
N ILE A 80 -8.69 -18.75 4.87
CA ILE A 80 -9.88 -18.39 5.65
C ILE A 80 -10.96 -17.80 4.74
N ILE A 81 -10.56 -17.18 3.62
CA ILE A 81 -11.41 -16.59 2.58
C ILE A 81 -10.79 -16.78 1.20
#